data_AF-A0A7Z0SD37-F1
#
_entry.id   AF-A0A7Z0SD37-F1
#
_cell.length_a   1.000
_cell.length_b   1.000
_cell.length_c   1.000
_cell.angle_alpha   90.00
_cell.angle_beta   90.00
_cell.angle_gamma   90.00
#
_symmetry.space_group_name_H-M   'P 1'
#
loop_
_entity.id
_entity.type
_entity.pdbx_description
1 polymer ?
#
loop_
_entity_poly.entity_id
_entity_poly.type
_entity_poly.pdbx_seq_one_letter_code
_entity_poly.pdbx_strand_id
1 'polypeptide(L)' 'MPTAKISSAELVDITARVALSGSPRATKGDLYVTAKQVAVRKGVELTLVIDKIVE' A
#
# COMPACT_ATOMS: atom_id res chain seq x y z
N MET A 1 -19.03 1.74 -12.63
CA MET A 1 -18.39 1.25 -11.39
C MET A 1 -18.30 2.42 -10.44
N PRO A 2 -18.85 2.37 -9.21
CA PRO A 2 -18.74 3.48 -8.28
C PRO A 2 -17.28 3.58 -7.83
N THR A 3 -16.57 4.62 -8.28
CA THR A 3 -15.22 4.95 -7.80
C THR A 3 -15.39 5.66 -6.47
N ALA A 4 -15.24 4.92 -5.37
CA ALA A 4 -15.21 5.52 -4.04
C ALA A 4 -14.03 6.51 -3.97
N LYS A 5 -14.29 7.75 -3.59
CA LYS A 5 -13.23 8.76 -3.44
C LYS A 5 -12.49 8.52 -2.14
N ILE A 6 -11.16 8.60 -2.15
CA ILE A 6 -10.35 8.45 -0.93
C ILE A 6 -10.76 9.46 0.15
N SER A 7 -11.19 10.66 -0.26
CA SER A 7 -11.67 11.73 0.61
C SER A 7 -12.96 11.42 1.37
N SER A 8 -13.72 10.41 0.94
CA SER A 8 -14.93 9.94 1.61
C SER A 8 -14.69 8.81 2.62
N ALA A 9 -13.48 8.24 2.68
CA ALA A 9 -13.11 7.24 3.67
C ALA A 9 -12.39 7.88 4.85
N GLU A 10 -12.69 7.43 6.07
CA GLU A 10 -11.97 7.85 7.27
C GLU A 10 -10.60 7.16 7.35
N LEU A 11 -10.59 5.87 7.01
CA LEU A 11 -9.43 4.98 7.09
C LEU A 11 -9.22 4.30 5.74
N VAL A 12 -7.95 4.11 5.36
CA VAL A 12 -7.55 3.39 4.16
C VAL A 12 -6.40 2.43 4.46
N ASP A 13 -6.35 1.34 3.70
CA ASP A 13 -5.19 0.44 3.71
C ASP A 13 -4.23 0.86 2.60
N ILE A 14 -2.98 1.14 2.95
CA ILE A 14 -1.92 1.52 2.01
C ILE A 14 -1.03 0.31 1.80
N THR A 15 -0.91 -0.13 0.54
CA THR A 15 0.00 -1.21 0.16
C THR A 15 1.08 -0.67 -0.76
N ALA A 16 2.34 -0.80 -0.33
CA ALA A 16 3.51 -0.51 -1.14
C ALA A 16 4.16 -1.82 -1.60
N ARG A 17 4.67 -1.84 -2.83
CA ARG A 17 5.26 -3.02 -3.48
C ARG A 17 6.53 -2.63 -4.21
N VAL A 18 7.54 -3.49 -4.17
CA VAL A 18 8.81 -3.34 -4.89
C VAL A 18 8.99 -4.58 -5.75
N ALA A 19 8.85 -4.39 -7.07
CA ALA A 19 9.14 -5.44 -8.04
C ALA A 19 10.63 -5.41 -8.38
N LEU A 20 11.37 -6.40 -7.90
CA LEU A 20 12.81 -6.56 -8.21
C LEU A 20 13.02 -6.93 -9.68
N SER A 21 12.02 -7.56 -10.29
CA SER A 21 12.01 -7.96 -11.70
C SER A 21 11.79 -6.79 -12.69
N GLY A 22 11.45 -5.59 -12.21
CA GLY A 22 11.04 -4.48 -13.06
C GLY A 22 9.63 -4.62 -13.65
N SER A 23 8.88 -5.64 -13.23
CA SER A 23 7.50 -5.86 -13.68
C SER A 23 6.55 -4.77 -13.13
N PRO A 24 5.51 -4.37 -13.89
CA PRO A 24 4.52 -3.38 -13.43
C PRO A 24 3.74 -3.82 -12.19
N ARG A 25 3.71 -5.13 -11.91
CA ARG A 25 3.16 -5.72 -10.70
C ARG A 25 4.25 -6.54 -10.02
N ALA A 26 4.37 -6.38 -8.71
CA ALA A 26 5.13 -7.31 -7.89
C ALA A 26 4.50 -8.71 -7.99
N THR A 27 5.36 -9.69 -8.16
CA THR A 27 5.10 -11.12 -8.38
C THR A 27 5.73 -11.95 -7.26
N LYS A 28 5.51 -13.26 -7.27
CA LYS A 28 6.08 -14.16 -6.26
C LYS A 28 7.60 -13.94 -6.09
N GLY A 29 8.04 -13.72 -4.86
CA GLY A 29 9.44 -13.45 -4.53
C GLY A 29 9.80 -11.95 -4.45
N ASP A 30 8.92 -11.06 -4.92
CA ASP A 30 9.08 -9.61 -4.74
C ASP A 30 8.70 -9.17 -3.32
N LEU A 31 8.93 -7.89 -3.00
CA LEU A 31 8.66 -7.36 -1.66
C LEU A 31 7.40 -6.49 -1.62
N TYR A 32 6.69 -6.53 -0.49
CA TYR A 32 5.56 -5.66 -0.22
C TYR A 32 5.45 -5.31 1.27
N VAL A 33 4.64 -4.30 1.55
CA VAL A 33 4.17 -3.97 2.90
C VAL A 33 2.77 -3.40 2.80
N THR A 34 1.97 -3.63 3.84
CA THR A 34 0.63 -3.04 3.98
C THR A 34 0.52 -2.37 5.33
N ALA A 35 0.31 -1.06 5.33
CA ALA A 35 -0.17 -0.33 6.49
C ALA A 35 -1.70 -0.34 6.49
N LYS A 36 -2.28 -0.81 7.58
CA LYS A 36 -3.73 -0.91 7.74
C LYS A 36 -4.26 0.32 8.46
N GLN A 37 -5.50 0.69 8.15
CA GLN A 37 -6.25 1.72 8.88
C GLN A 37 -5.51 3.06 9.00
N VAL A 38 -4.92 3.52 7.90
CA VAL A 38 -4.28 4.84 7.84
C VAL A 38 -5.36 5.91 7.73
N ALA A 39 -5.34 6.87 8.65
CA ALA A 39 -6.31 7.96 8.69
C ALA A 39 -6.05 8.98 7.56
N VAL A 40 -7.05 9.19 6.69
CA VAL A 40 -6.92 10.00 5.46
C VAL A 40 -6.69 11.49 5.77
N ARG A 41 -7.26 12.00 6.85
CA ARG A 41 -7.27 13.44 7.17
C ARG A 41 -6.32 13.87 8.28
N LYS A 42 -5.52 12.94 8.83
CA LYS A 42 -4.64 13.25 9.97
C LYS A 42 -3.23 13.71 9.60
N GLY A 43 -2.90 13.82 8.31
CA GLY A 43 -1.67 14.48 7.83
C GLY A 43 -0.38 13.97 8.50
N VAL A 44 -0.34 12.67 8.86
CA VAL A 44 0.79 12.07 9.59
C VAL A 44 1.79 11.53 8.58
N GLU A 45 3.08 11.75 8.86
CA GLU A 45 4.15 11.10 8.12
C GLU A 45 4.13 9.58 8.38
N LEU A 46 4.20 8.79 7.31
CA LEU A 46 4.14 7.33 7.37
C LEU A 46 5.48 6.75 6.92
N THR A 47 6.22 6.15 7.86
CA THR A 47 7.44 5.39 7.54
C THR A 47 7.08 3.92 7.37
N LEU A 48 7.37 3.36 6.19
CA LEU A 48 7.10 1.97 5.84
C LEU A 48 8.40 1.24 5.51
N VAL A 49 8.64 0.09 6.15
CA VAL A 49 9.72 -0.82 5.79
C VAL A 49 9.12 -1.95 4.95
N ILE A 50 9.68 -2.15 3.75
CA ILE A 50 9.17 -3.13 2.78
C ILE A 50 9.99 -4.42 2.90
N ASP A 51 9.48 -5.40 3.64
CA ASP A 51 10.22 -6.62 4.00
C ASP A 51 9.43 -7.93 3.81
N LYS A 52 8.14 -7.86 3.46
CA LYS A 52 7.32 -9.07 3.26
C LYS A 52 7.48 -9.59 1.86
N ILE A 53 7.64 -10.90 1.73
CA ILE A 53 7.75 -11.58 0.44
C ILE A 53 6.35 -11.86 -0.10
N VAL A 54 6.10 -11.46 -1.35
CA VAL A 54 4.89 -11.86 -2.10
C VAL A 54 4.96 -13.36 -2.35
N GLU A 55 3.97 -14.11 -1.86
CA GLU A 55 3.88 -15.57 -2.02
C GLU A 55 3.38 -16.04 -3.39
#